data_AF-A0A7X5QSA6-F1
#
_entry.id   AF-A0A7X5QSA6-F1
#
_cell.length_a   1.000
_cell.length_b   1.000
_cell.length_c   1.000
_cell.angle_alpha   90.00
_cell.angle_beta   90.00
_cell.angle_gamma   90.00
#
_symmetry.space_group_name_H-M   'P 1'
#
loop_
_entity.id
_entity.type
_entity.pdbx_description
1 polymer ?
#
loop_
_entity_poly.entity_id
_entity_poly.type
_entity_poly.pdbx_seq_one_letter_code
_entity_poly.pdbx_strand_id
1 'polypeptide(L)'
;MRRDWRRCLLIIGLVAGSARAETPPPFAVAYPLTLPSAAKAYVVELPQDAYAWARRDAGLGDVVVVDAKDRQVAAGLYAPAPPTAHPVTLDAPLLPVPQSASGVAGARIQRSTNGDIVIEPGAAAPAGAPTDWLFDARQPVAPERLEFAPSTRDVDLRVDVDASTNLQDWTPLVRGATVVTLGQGDGGVDARVVKLSGNAARYYRVHVERGEAPWADGEGSKVTLSGTVEDAAAKDEAARRWLDVASTGTVQSGQGVDYDYRLPAALPVTALRVRLGKGDTVARFDAIAVEGSMSGEQLGTLVVTPPRDSADAHPLDVAAGRREMLRLHSATPLREPPHLLVGWQPDRIVFLPEGDAPYRLLVGSHSARRPAWPIADAIAALRKDAGPTWRPAQATPGKVQELAGRKALDPAEAPFDWTRPLLWVVLLLGAAVVAAMAASLLRKPKA
;
A
#
# COMPACT_ATOMS: atom_id res chain seq x y z
N MET A 1 43.21 60.40 56.84
CA MET A 1 43.95 59.20 56.41
C MET A 1 42.97 58.03 56.31
N ARG A 2 42.83 57.47 55.09
CA ARG A 2 42.52 56.06 54.78
C ARG A 2 41.18 55.48 55.31
N ARG A 3 40.31 54.84 54.53
CA ARG A 3 40.28 54.46 53.11
C ARG A 3 38.84 54.01 52.84
N ASP A 4 38.32 54.40 51.70
CA ASP A 4 36.96 54.11 51.22
C ASP A 4 36.69 52.60 51.11
N TRP A 5 35.67 52.08 51.81
CA TRP A 5 35.15 50.71 51.62
C TRP A 5 33.70 50.70 51.11
N ARG A 6 33.04 51.86 50.97
CA ARG A 6 31.61 51.94 50.61
C ARG A 6 31.33 52.02 49.10
N ARG A 7 32.28 51.66 48.24
CA ARG A 7 32.10 51.65 46.78
C ARG A 7 32.64 50.36 46.15
N CYS A 8 31.93 49.26 46.31
CA CYS A 8 32.06 48.06 45.46
C CYS A 8 30.72 47.30 45.35
N LEU A 9 29.59 48.03 45.30
CA LEU A 9 28.27 47.48 44.99
C LEU A 9 27.67 48.30 43.85
N LEU A 10 28.32 48.29 42.70
CA LEU A 10 27.76 48.83 41.47
C LEU A 10 28.43 48.14 40.27
N ILE A 11 27.57 47.64 39.38
CA ILE A 11 27.86 47.11 38.05
C ILE A 11 28.32 45.64 38.00
N ILE A 12 27.35 44.71 38.07
CA ILE A 12 27.22 43.61 37.08
C ILE A 12 25.71 43.35 36.91
N GLY A 13 25.06 44.23 36.15
CA GLY A 13 23.72 44.02 35.60
C GLY A 13 23.83 43.88 34.09
N LEU A 14 24.56 42.87 33.61
CA LEU A 14 24.60 42.54 32.19
C LEU A 14 23.43 41.58 31.91
N VAL A 15 22.24 42.15 31.66
CA VAL A 15 21.16 41.38 31.03
C VAL A 15 21.59 41.17 29.58
N ALA A 16 22.32 40.08 29.33
CA ALA A 16 22.52 39.56 27.99
C ALA A 16 21.16 39.03 27.50
N GLY A 17 20.40 39.90 26.86
CA GLY A 17 19.26 39.51 26.04
C GLY A 17 19.78 38.73 24.83
N SER A 18 19.99 37.43 25.01
CA SER A 18 20.24 36.52 23.90
C SER A 18 18.95 36.41 23.08
N ALA A 19 18.79 37.27 22.09
CA ALA A 19 17.91 37.00 20.97
C ALA A 19 18.46 35.76 20.25
N ARG A 20 18.06 34.57 20.71
CA ARG A 20 18.24 33.35 19.93
C ARG A 20 17.32 33.50 18.72
N ALA A 21 17.91 33.77 17.56
CA ALA A 21 17.25 33.42 16.32
C ALA A 21 16.94 31.92 16.41
N GLU A 22 15.65 31.57 16.44
CA GLU A 22 15.23 30.18 16.30
C GLU A 22 15.77 29.71 14.95
N THR A 23 16.87 28.97 14.97
CA THR A 23 17.39 28.31 13.78
C THR A 23 16.25 27.44 13.25
N PRO A 24 15.84 27.60 11.98
CA PRO A 24 14.79 26.77 11.40
C PRO A 24 15.12 25.30 11.64
N PRO A 25 14.12 24.45 11.94
CA PRO A 25 14.35 23.04 12.15
C PRO A 25 15.15 22.46 10.98
N PRO A 26 16.29 21.80 11.21
CA PRO A 26 17.07 21.24 10.13
C PRO A 26 16.32 20.05 9.51
N PHE A 27 16.23 20.06 8.18
CA PHE A 27 15.87 18.89 7.39
C PHE A 27 17.12 18.30 6.74
N ALA A 28 17.11 17.00 6.48
CA ALA A 28 18.27 16.28 5.95
C ALA A 28 18.51 16.62 4.48
N VAL A 29 17.45 16.55 3.67
CA VAL A 29 17.52 16.76 2.22
C VAL A 29 16.32 17.54 1.69
N ALA A 30 16.48 18.10 0.50
CA ALA A 30 15.43 18.78 -0.26
C ALA A 30 15.35 18.23 -1.69
N TYR A 31 14.13 18.17 -2.23
CA TYR A 31 13.86 17.89 -3.64
C TYR A 31 13.13 19.09 -4.24
N PRO A 32 13.70 19.81 -5.22
CA PRO A 32 12.97 20.86 -5.93
C PRO A 32 11.79 20.25 -6.68
N LEU A 33 10.63 20.91 -6.66
CA LEU A 33 9.42 20.41 -7.33
C LEU A 33 9.19 21.15 -8.65
N THR A 34 9.06 20.39 -9.74
CA THR A 34 8.65 20.90 -11.03
C THR A 34 7.13 20.74 -11.17
N LEU A 35 6.44 21.84 -11.47
CA LEU A 35 4.99 21.87 -11.67
C LEU A 35 4.68 22.02 -13.17
N PRO A 36 3.86 21.14 -13.77
CA PRO A 36 3.62 21.17 -15.22
C PRO A 36 2.75 22.36 -15.66
N SER A 37 1.75 22.73 -14.86
CA SER A 37 0.85 23.86 -15.10
C SER A 37 0.22 24.30 -13.79
N ALA A 38 -0.31 25.53 -13.73
CA ALA A 38 -1.05 26.02 -12.56
C ALA A 38 -2.27 25.12 -12.26
N ALA A 39 -2.36 24.60 -11.04
CA ALA A 39 -3.44 23.75 -10.56
C ALA A 39 -3.84 24.10 -9.11
N LYS A 40 -5.04 23.70 -8.69
CA LYS A 40 -5.56 23.96 -7.33
C LYS A 40 -4.87 23.12 -6.25
N ALA A 41 -4.29 21.98 -6.64
CA ALA A 41 -3.55 21.08 -5.77
C ALA A 41 -2.55 20.29 -6.60
N TYR A 42 -1.45 19.89 -5.97
CA TYR A 42 -0.43 19.06 -6.60
C TYR A 42 -0.15 17.82 -5.76
N VAL A 43 0.15 16.71 -6.42
CA VAL A 43 0.57 15.45 -5.81
C VAL A 43 1.97 15.08 -6.26
N VAL A 44 2.84 14.75 -5.31
CA VAL A 44 4.21 14.28 -5.57
C VAL A 44 4.37 12.87 -5.03
N GLU A 45 4.90 11.96 -5.86
CA GLU A 45 5.35 10.64 -5.41
C GLU A 45 6.69 10.77 -4.69
N LEU A 46 6.81 10.18 -3.50
CA LEU A 46 8.03 10.20 -2.73
C LEU A 46 9.13 9.40 -3.46
N PRO A 47 10.30 10.02 -3.77
CA PRO A 47 11.43 9.29 -4.38
C PRO A 47 11.91 8.14 -3.51
N GLN A 48 12.46 7.08 -4.13
CA GLN A 48 12.93 5.90 -3.39
C GLN A 48 14.00 6.23 -2.35
N ASP A 49 14.93 7.12 -2.70
CA ASP A 49 16.03 7.56 -1.84
C ASP A 49 15.55 8.44 -0.67
N ALA A 50 14.40 9.11 -0.80
CA ALA A 50 13.82 9.89 0.29
C ALA A 50 13.46 9.02 1.51
N TYR A 51 13.11 7.74 1.31
CA TYR A 51 12.85 6.79 2.40
C TYR A 51 14.07 6.50 3.29
N ALA A 52 15.30 6.72 2.79
CA ALA A 52 16.51 6.57 3.58
C ALA A 52 16.72 7.74 4.59
N TRP A 53 16.01 8.84 4.38
CA TRP A 53 16.01 10.05 5.20
C TRP A 53 14.74 10.17 6.05
N ALA A 54 13.60 9.71 5.54
CA ALA A 54 12.33 9.73 6.27
C ALA A 54 12.29 8.73 7.41
N ARG A 55 12.11 9.23 8.63
CA ARG A 55 12.07 8.43 9.86
C ARG A 55 10.86 7.48 9.89
N ARG A 56 11.08 6.23 10.29
CA ARG A 56 10.00 5.21 10.39
C ARG A 56 8.96 5.57 11.43
N ASP A 57 9.41 5.99 12.61
CA ASP A 57 8.58 6.39 13.74
C ASP A 57 7.85 7.72 13.52
N ALA A 58 8.29 8.53 12.55
CA ALA A 58 7.62 9.77 12.20
C ALA A 58 6.40 9.57 11.29
N GLY A 59 6.19 8.39 10.69
CA GLY A 59 5.05 8.12 9.81
C GLY A 59 4.94 9.09 8.63
N LEU A 60 6.08 9.52 8.07
CA LEU A 60 6.19 10.58 7.05
C LEU A 60 5.73 11.98 7.52
N GLY A 61 5.59 12.19 8.83
CA GLY A 61 5.38 13.50 9.43
C GLY A 61 6.60 14.42 9.30
N ASP A 62 7.80 13.86 9.08
CA ASP A 62 9.04 14.58 8.81
C ASP A 62 9.27 14.85 7.30
N VAL A 63 8.21 14.72 6.51
CA VAL A 63 8.15 15.10 5.09
C VAL A 63 7.26 16.31 4.94
N VAL A 64 7.80 17.44 4.51
CA VAL A 64 7.07 18.72 4.37
C VAL A 64 7.27 19.31 3.00
N VAL A 65 6.35 20.18 2.57
CA VAL A 65 6.51 21.00 1.37
C VAL A 65 6.67 22.44 1.81
N VAL A 66 7.64 23.17 1.23
CA VAL A 66 7.89 24.58 1.50
C VAL A 66 7.83 25.44 0.24
N ASP A 67 7.48 26.71 0.41
CA ASP A 67 7.53 27.75 -0.63
C ASP A 67 8.95 28.30 -0.84
N ALA A 68 9.11 29.27 -1.75
CA ALA A 68 10.39 29.91 -2.04
C ALA A 68 11.03 30.64 -0.85
N LYS A 69 10.26 30.90 0.22
CA LYS A 69 10.68 31.58 1.45
C LYS A 69 10.86 30.60 2.61
N ASP A 70 10.93 29.30 2.32
CA ASP A 70 11.06 28.22 3.31
C ASP A 70 9.91 28.12 4.31
N ARG A 71 8.74 28.65 3.94
CA ARG A 71 7.53 28.51 4.75
C ARG A 71 6.79 27.25 4.34
N GLN A 72 6.39 26.45 5.31
CA GLN A 72 5.61 25.25 5.02
C GLN A 72 4.26 25.62 4.42
N VAL A 73 3.85 24.87 3.40
CA VAL A 73 2.53 24.97 2.78
C VAL A 73 1.63 23.84 3.27
N ALA A 74 0.32 24.04 3.21
CA ALA A 74 -0.64 23.01 3.58
C ALA A 74 -0.44 21.74 2.75
N ALA A 75 -0.02 20.66 3.42
CA ALA A 75 0.32 19.40 2.77
C ALA A 75 -0.02 18.18 3.65
N GLY A 76 -0.11 17.01 3.04
CA GLY A 76 -0.21 15.75 3.77
C GLY A 76 -0.24 14.53 2.87
N LEU A 77 -0.45 13.36 3.48
CA LEU A 77 -0.56 12.11 2.72
C LEU A 77 -1.78 12.18 1.80
N TYR A 78 -1.57 11.82 0.54
CA TYR A 78 -2.63 11.79 -0.45
C TYR A 78 -3.47 10.52 -0.29
N ALA A 79 -4.77 10.70 -0.03
CA ALA A 79 -5.73 9.63 -0.11
C ALA A 79 -6.16 9.44 -1.57
N PRO A 80 -5.90 8.26 -2.18
CA PRO A 80 -6.43 7.89 -3.48
C PRO A 80 -7.90 8.26 -3.65
N ALA A 81 -8.27 8.83 -4.80
CA ALA A 81 -9.67 8.82 -5.19
C ALA A 81 -10.14 7.36 -5.33
N PRO A 82 -11.37 7.02 -4.89
CA PRO A 82 -11.93 5.71 -5.17
C PRO A 82 -11.94 5.49 -6.70
N PRO A 83 -11.66 4.26 -7.17
CA PRO A 83 -11.72 3.97 -8.59
C PRO A 83 -13.11 4.30 -9.11
N THR A 84 -13.16 4.90 -10.31
CA THR A 84 -14.45 5.10 -10.98
C THR A 84 -14.88 3.78 -11.59
N ALA A 85 -16.07 3.34 -11.23
CA ALA A 85 -16.72 2.21 -11.87
C ALA A 85 -17.61 2.73 -13.00
N HIS A 86 -17.65 1.99 -14.11
CA HIS A 86 -18.54 2.29 -15.22
C HIS A 86 -19.47 1.10 -15.47
N PRO A 87 -20.72 1.37 -15.90
CA PRO A 87 -21.63 0.30 -16.25
C PRO A 87 -21.05 -0.50 -17.43
N VAL A 88 -21.16 -1.82 -17.34
CA VAL A 88 -20.86 -2.74 -18.43
C VAL A 88 -22.07 -3.63 -18.66
N THR A 89 -22.33 -3.92 -19.92
CA THR A 89 -23.25 -4.98 -20.34
C THR A 89 -22.49 -5.85 -21.33
N LEU A 90 -22.46 -7.15 -21.09
CA LEU A 90 -21.77 -8.11 -21.93
C LEU A 90 -22.63 -9.36 -22.12
N ASP A 91 -22.56 -9.92 -23.33
CA ASP A 91 -23.14 -11.23 -23.63
C ASP A 91 -22.06 -12.29 -23.47
N ALA A 92 -22.36 -13.34 -22.72
CA ALA A 92 -21.49 -14.47 -22.54
C ALA A 92 -22.19 -15.78 -22.97
N PRO A 93 -21.46 -16.72 -23.60
CA PRO A 93 -22.00 -18.04 -23.86
C PRO A 93 -22.23 -18.78 -22.55
N LEU A 94 -23.41 -19.41 -22.43
CA LEU A 94 -23.79 -20.21 -21.29
C LEU A 94 -23.42 -21.67 -21.58
N LEU A 95 -22.33 -22.15 -20.99
CA LEU A 95 -21.72 -23.43 -21.28
C LEU A 95 -22.29 -24.52 -20.36
N PRO A 96 -22.89 -25.60 -20.87
CA PRO A 96 -23.39 -26.69 -20.04
C PRO A 96 -22.25 -27.42 -19.34
N VAL A 97 -22.42 -27.72 -18.06
CA VAL A 97 -21.53 -28.57 -17.30
C VAL A 97 -22.06 -30.00 -17.34
N PRO A 98 -21.32 -30.97 -17.91
CA PRO A 98 -21.76 -32.36 -17.98
C PRO A 98 -22.00 -32.94 -16.58
N GLN A 99 -23.15 -33.56 -16.39
CA GLN A 99 -23.41 -34.33 -15.17
C GLN A 99 -22.45 -35.51 -15.06
N SER A 100 -22.01 -35.79 -13.85
CA SER A 100 -21.18 -36.95 -13.54
C SER A 100 -21.98 -37.94 -12.70
N ALA A 101 -21.83 -39.23 -12.98
CA ALA A 101 -22.54 -40.27 -12.24
C ALA A 101 -22.16 -40.25 -10.75
N SER A 102 -23.16 -40.43 -9.88
CA SER A 102 -22.99 -40.46 -8.43
C SER A 102 -21.87 -41.40 -8.00
N GLY A 103 -20.86 -40.87 -7.29
CA GLY A 103 -19.71 -41.64 -6.79
C GLY A 103 -18.47 -41.66 -7.70
N VAL A 104 -18.50 -40.98 -8.86
CA VAL A 104 -17.36 -40.81 -9.76
C VAL A 104 -16.89 -39.35 -9.75
N ALA A 105 -15.58 -39.11 -9.91
CA ALA A 105 -15.03 -37.76 -9.99
C ALA A 105 -15.69 -36.96 -11.13
N GLY A 106 -16.19 -35.77 -10.79
CA GLY A 106 -16.94 -34.89 -11.68
C GLY A 106 -16.16 -34.40 -12.90
N ALA A 107 -16.85 -33.78 -13.87
CA ALA A 107 -16.22 -33.01 -14.93
C ALA A 107 -15.23 -32.00 -14.32
N ARG A 108 -13.98 -32.02 -14.79
CA ARG A 108 -12.95 -31.14 -14.26
C ARG A 108 -12.96 -29.84 -15.05
N ILE A 109 -13.40 -28.78 -14.40
CA ILE A 109 -13.37 -27.44 -14.98
C ILE A 109 -11.99 -26.85 -14.69
N GLN A 110 -11.18 -26.67 -15.73
CA GLN A 110 -9.86 -26.06 -15.65
C GLN A 110 -9.77 -24.83 -16.55
N ARG A 111 -8.74 -24.02 -16.32
CA ARG A 111 -8.38 -22.91 -17.19
C ARG A 111 -7.29 -23.39 -18.14
N SER A 112 -7.44 -23.16 -19.45
CA SER A 112 -6.33 -23.33 -20.38
C SER A 112 -5.24 -22.29 -20.09
N THR A 113 -4.02 -22.51 -20.55
CA THR A 113 -2.93 -21.52 -20.46
C THR A 113 -3.25 -20.20 -21.18
N ASN A 114 -4.25 -20.17 -22.07
CA ASN A 114 -4.70 -18.98 -22.79
C ASN A 114 -5.88 -18.27 -22.11
N GLY A 115 -6.37 -18.82 -20.99
CA GLY A 115 -7.40 -18.19 -20.17
C GLY A 115 -8.84 -18.56 -20.48
N ASP A 116 -9.08 -19.54 -21.35
CA ASP A 116 -10.41 -20.09 -21.63
C ASP A 116 -10.80 -21.17 -20.61
N ILE A 117 -12.11 -21.33 -20.40
CA ILE A 117 -12.67 -22.44 -19.62
C ILE A 117 -12.55 -23.72 -20.44
N VAL A 118 -11.85 -24.72 -19.90
CA VAL A 118 -11.79 -26.08 -20.41
C VAL A 118 -12.61 -26.96 -19.48
N ILE A 119 -13.66 -27.58 -20.01
CA ILE A 119 -14.44 -28.57 -19.28
C ILE A 119 -13.94 -29.93 -19.75
N GLU A 120 -13.09 -30.59 -18.95
CA GLU A 120 -12.68 -31.96 -19.21
C GLU A 120 -13.80 -32.89 -18.70
N PRO A 121 -14.45 -33.67 -19.57
CA PRO A 121 -15.43 -34.67 -19.13
C PRO A 121 -14.75 -35.66 -18.18
N GLY A 122 -15.45 -36.05 -17.11
CA GLY A 122 -14.97 -37.12 -16.23
C GLY A 122 -14.83 -38.46 -16.97
N ALA A 123 -14.22 -39.46 -16.32
CA ALA A 123 -13.98 -40.78 -16.92
C ALA A 123 -15.26 -41.57 -17.28
N ALA A 124 -16.44 -41.11 -16.84
CA ALA A 124 -17.74 -41.70 -17.15
C ALA A 124 -18.46 -40.90 -18.24
N ALA A 125 -19.21 -41.60 -19.10
CA ALA A 125 -20.09 -40.95 -20.06
C ALA A 125 -21.10 -40.03 -19.32
N PRO A 126 -21.41 -38.84 -19.88
CA PRO A 126 -22.36 -37.92 -19.26
C PRO A 126 -23.72 -38.62 -19.06
N ALA A 127 -24.25 -38.53 -17.84
CA ALA A 127 -25.50 -39.16 -17.46
C ALA A 127 -26.59 -38.10 -17.28
N GLY A 128 -27.53 -38.00 -18.22
CA GLY A 128 -28.67 -37.08 -18.14
C GLY A 128 -28.41 -35.66 -18.66
N ALA A 129 -29.45 -34.83 -18.63
CA ALA A 129 -29.39 -33.44 -19.06
C ALA A 129 -28.54 -32.59 -18.08
N PRO A 130 -27.80 -31.57 -18.53
CA PRO A 130 -27.05 -30.69 -17.63
C PRO A 130 -27.96 -30.05 -16.57
N THR A 131 -27.45 -29.86 -15.35
CA THR A 131 -28.11 -29.10 -14.28
C THR A 131 -27.34 -27.84 -13.90
N ASP A 132 -26.09 -27.71 -14.35
CA ASP A 132 -25.22 -26.58 -14.10
C ASP A 132 -24.75 -26.00 -15.43
N TRP A 133 -24.65 -24.67 -15.49
CA TRP A 133 -24.08 -23.93 -16.60
C TRP A 133 -23.09 -22.89 -16.11
N LEU A 134 -22.07 -22.61 -16.91
CA LEU A 134 -21.01 -21.66 -16.60
C LEU A 134 -20.89 -20.60 -17.67
N PHE A 135 -20.52 -19.38 -17.28
CA PHE A 135 -20.10 -18.36 -18.22
C PHE A 135 -18.93 -17.53 -17.69
N ASP A 136 -18.07 -17.07 -18.61
CA ASP A 136 -16.92 -16.21 -18.35
C ASP A 136 -17.24 -14.77 -18.77
N ALA A 137 -17.25 -13.85 -17.81
CA ALA A 137 -17.41 -12.42 -18.05
C ALA A 137 -16.16 -11.78 -18.68
N ARG A 138 -15.09 -12.55 -18.90
CA ARG A 138 -13.76 -12.18 -19.44
C ARG A 138 -12.93 -11.27 -18.53
N GLN A 139 -13.59 -10.48 -17.70
CA GLN A 139 -13.03 -9.61 -16.67
C GLN A 139 -13.85 -9.68 -15.38
N PRO A 140 -13.30 -9.26 -14.24
CA PRO A 140 -14.10 -9.10 -13.02
C PRO A 140 -15.19 -8.04 -13.20
N VAL A 141 -16.45 -8.42 -12.96
CA VAL A 141 -17.63 -7.56 -13.00
C VAL A 141 -18.30 -7.64 -11.65
N ALA A 142 -18.66 -6.50 -11.03
CA ALA A 142 -19.59 -6.49 -9.90
C ALA A 142 -21.01 -6.63 -10.46
N PRO A 143 -21.70 -7.77 -10.25
CA PRO A 143 -22.92 -8.10 -10.97
C PRO A 143 -24.15 -7.40 -10.39
N GLU A 144 -25.03 -6.93 -11.26
CA GLU A 144 -26.31 -6.30 -10.86
C GLU A 144 -27.52 -7.00 -11.49
N ARG A 145 -27.36 -7.52 -12.70
CA ARG A 145 -28.44 -8.14 -13.47
C ARG A 145 -27.90 -9.25 -14.36
N LEU A 146 -28.57 -10.39 -14.35
CA LEU A 146 -28.39 -11.47 -15.32
C LEU A 146 -29.68 -11.66 -16.10
N GLU A 147 -29.61 -11.61 -17.42
CA GLU A 147 -30.75 -11.83 -18.30
C GLU A 147 -30.51 -13.06 -19.18
N PHE A 148 -31.49 -13.97 -19.19
CA PHE A 148 -31.48 -15.14 -20.04
C PHE A 148 -32.04 -14.80 -21.43
N ALA A 149 -31.44 -15.37 -22.47
CA ALA A 149 -31.92 -15.23 -23.84
C ALA A 149 -33.41 -15.63 -23.96
N PRO A 150 -34.18 -14.97 -24.85
CA PRO A 150 -35.58 -15.31 -25.06
C PRO A 150 -35.71 -16.75 -25.58
N SER A 151 -36.78 -17.42 -25.18
CA SER A 151 -37.10 -18.77 -25.62
C SER A 151 -38.43 -18.79 -26.38
N THR A 152 -38.53 -19.69 -27.35
CA THR A 152 -39.77 -19.92 -28.11
C THR A 152 -40.66 -20.98 -27.48
N ARG A 153 -40.20 -21.60 -26.38
CA ARG A 153 -40.92 -22.60 -25.60
C ARG A 153 -41.34 -21.98 -24.27
N ASP A 154 -42.39 -22.52 -23.65
CA ASP A 154 -42.71 -22.15 -22.28
C ASP A 154 -41.61 -22.64 -21.34
N VAL A 155 -41.15 -21.76 -20.47
CA VAL A 155 -40.05 -21.98 -19.52
C VAL A 155 -40.53 -21.58 -18.13
N ASP A 156 -40.37 -22.48 -17.16
CA ASP A 156 -40.54 -22.21 -15.73
C ASP A 156 -39.40 -22.90 -14.99
N LEU A 157 -38.39 -22.11 -14.62
CA LEU A 157 -37.18 -22.58 -13.96
C LEU A 157 -37.05 -21.93 -12.59
N ARG A 158 -36.50 -22.71 -11.65
CA ARG A 158 -35.94 -22.18 -10.41
C ARG A 158 -34.43 -22.35 -10.45
N VAL A 159 -33.70 -21.25 -10.33
CA VAL A 159 -32.25 -21.22 -10.49
C VAL A 159 -31.53 -20.57 -9.32
N ASP A 160 -30.34 -21.07 -9.04
CA ASP A 160 -29.34 -20.44 -8.20
C ASP A 160 -28.24 -19.83 -9.07
N VAL A 161 -27.65 -18.72 -8.61
CA VAL A 161 -26.47 -18.14 -9.26
C VAL A 161 -25.36 -17.99 -8.25
N ASP A 162 -24.20 -18.54 -8.59
CA ASP A 162 -22.95 -18.42 -7.84
C ASP A 162 -21.91 -17.64 -8.66
N ALA A 163 -20.94 -17.05 -7.98
CA ALA A 163 -19.81 -16.35 -8.56
C ALA A 163 -18.46 -16.87 -8.06
N SER A 164 -17.44 -16.77 -8.89
CA SER A 164 -16.08 -17.19 -8.58
C SER A 164 -15.03 -16.31 -9.27
N THR A 165 -13.86 -16.18 -8.64
CA THR A 165 -12.67 -15.54 -9.22
C THR A 165 -11.68 -16.56 -9.78
N ASN A 166 -11.79 -17.84 -9.41
CA ASN A 166 -10.81 -18.88 -9.71
C ASN A 166 -11.40 -20.22 -10.22
N LEU A 167 -12.72 -20.30 -10.42
CA LEU A 167 -13.49 -21.50 -10.80
C LEU A 167 -13.52 -22.62 -9.73
N GLN A 168 -12.87 -22.43 -8.59
CA GLN A 168 -12.77 -23.43 -7.51
C GLN A 168 -13.62 -23.02 -6.31
N ASP A 169 -13.48 -21.77 -5.87
CA ASP A 169 -14.20 -21.20 -4.74
C ASP A 169 -15.43 -20.45 -5.26
N TRP A 170 -16.61 -20.92 -4.87
CA TRP A 170 -17.90 -20.40 -5.32
C TRP A 170 -18.63 -19.70 -4.18
N THR A 171 -19.06 -18.46 -4.43
CA THR A 171 -19.86 -17.65 -3.50
C THR A 171 -21.29 -17.50 -4.03
N PRO A 172 -22.32 -17.79 -3.24
CA PRO A 172 -23.71 -17.57 -3.64
C PRO A 172 -24.00 -16.09 -3.88
N LEU A 173 -24.67 -15.78 -5.00
CA LEU A 173 -25.23 -14.46 -5.28
C LEU A 173 -26.74 -14.41 -5.05
N VAL A 174 -27.44 -15.42 -5.55
CA VAL A 174 -28.90 -15.56 -5.37
C VAL A 174 -29.26 -17.03 -5.32
N ARG A 175 -30.31 -17.33 -4.55
CA ARG A 175 -30.88 -18.68 -4.43
C ARG A 175 -32.35 -18.66 -4.82
N GLY A 176 -32.78 -19.66 -5.59
CA GLY A 176 -34.17 -19.91 -5.91
C GLY A 176 -34.86 -18.83 -6.75
N ALA A 177 -34.13 -18.13 -7.61
CA ALA A 177 -34.68 -17.14 -8.53
C ALA A 177 -35.57 -17.83 -9.57
N THR A 178 -36.73 -17.24 -9.87
CA THR A 178 -37.64 -17.79 -10.89
C THR A 178 -37.37 -17.15 -12.24
N VAL A 179 -37.20 -17.99 -13.27
CA VAL A 179 -37.08 -17.57 -14.67
C VAL A 179 -38.29 -18.13 -15.41
N VAL A 180 -39.14 -17.25 -15.92
CA VAL A 180 -40.40 -17.64 -16.56
C VAL A 180 -40.52 -17.02 -17.95
N THR A 181 -40.90 -17.81 -18.93
CA THR A 181 -41.42 -17.36 -20.22
C THR A 181 -42.68 -18.17 -20.49
N LEU A 182 -43.85 -17.54 -20.50
CA LEU A 182 -45.14 -18.22 -20.72
C LEU A 182 -45.94 -17.49 -21.79
N GLY A 183 -46.33 -18.18 -22.85
CA GLY A 183 -47.19 -17.66 -23.91
C GLY A 183 -46.52 -16.65 -24.85
N GLN A 184 -47.21 -16.34 -25.96
CA GLN A 184 -46.79 -15.37 -26.97
C GLN A 184 -47.94 -14.35 -27.20
N GLY A 185 -47.66 -13.04 -27.09
CA GLY A 185 -48.66 -11.95 -27.31
C GLY A 185 -49.07 -11.19 -26.03
N ASP A 186 -50.21 -10.46 -26.10
CA ASP A 186 -50.70 -9.48 -25.08
C ASP A 186 -51.07 -10.04 -23.69
N GLY A 187 -50.88 -11.35 -23.45
CA GLY A 187 -51.09 -12.00 -22.15
C GLY A 187 -49.92 -12.88 -21.69
N GLY A 188 -48.77 -12.83 -22.38
CA GLY A 188 -47.59 -13.61 -22.02
C GLY A 188 -46.87 -13.03 -20.80
N VAL A 189 -46.22 -13.90 -20.02
CA VAL A 189 -45.34 -13.51 -18.91
C VAL A 189 -43.90 -13.74 -19.33
N ASP A 190 -43.09 -12.69 -19.32
CA ASP A 190 -41.66 -12.77 -19.65
C ASP A 190 -40.79 -12.21 -18.52
N ALA A 191 -40.35 -13.08 -17.62
CA ALA A 191 -39.52 -12.80 -16.46
C ALA A 191 -38.17 -13.53 -16.59
N ARG A 192 -37.32 -13.04 -17.49
CA ARG A 192 -35.99 -13.61 -17.79
C ARG A 192 -34.83 -12.94 -17.05
N VAL A 193 -35.15 -12.04 -16.14
CA VAL A 193 -34.20 -11.14 -15.50
C VAL A 193 -34.05 -11.49 -14.03
N VAL A 194 -32.84 -11.87 -13.64
CA VAL A 194 -32.46 -12.12 -12.26
C VAL A 194 -31.63 -10.95 -11.76
N LYS A 195 -32.08 -10.34 -10.65
CA LYS A 195 -31.30 -9.31 -9.96
C LYS A 195 -30.18 -9.97 -9.17
N LEU A 196 -28.97 -9.44 -9.31
CA LEU A 196 -27.77 -9.91 -8.64
C LEU A 196 -27.21 -8.82 -7.73
N SER A 197 -26.47 -9.25 -6.72
CA SER A 197 -25.68 -8.37 -5.86
C SER A 197 -24.51 -9.15 -5.30
N GLY A 198 -23.30 -8.63 -5.41
CA GLY A 198 -22.11 -9.27 -4.87
C GLY A 198 -20.83 -8.57 -5.26
N ASN A 199 -19.70 -9.09 -4.78
CA ASN A 199 -18.38 -8.59 -5.13
C ASN A 199 -18.05 -8.89 -6.61
N ALA A 200 -17.08 -8.14 -7.15
CA ALA A 200 -16.63 -8.36 -8.52
C ALA A 200 -16.11 -9.79 -8.73
N ALA A 201 -16.64 -10.47 -9.74
CA ALA A 201 -16.25 -11.82 -10.11
C ALA A 201 -16.16 -11.97 -11.63
N ARG A 202 -15.34 -12.92 -12.08
CA ARG A 202 -15.14 -13.19 -13.50
C ARG A 202 -15.99 -14.36 -13.98
N TYR A 203 -16.16 -15.38 -13.14
CA TYR A 203 -16.86 -16.61 -13.50
C TYR A 203 -18.16 -16.70 -12.73
N TYR A 204 -19.18 -17.22 -13.41
CA TYR A 204 -20.52 -17.35 -12.87
C TYR A 204 -21.07 -18.73 -13.19
N ARG A 205 -21.81 -19.29 -12.25
CA ARG A 205 -22.48 -20.58 -12.39
C ARG A 205 -23.97 -20.39 -12.18
N VAL A 206 -24.77 -20.93 -13.09
CA VAL A 206 -26.21 -21.06 -12.97
C VAL A 206 -26.53 -22.51 -12.69
N HIS A 207 -27.12 -22.78 -11.53
CA HIS A 207 -27.60 -24.11 -11.16
C HIS A 207 -29.12 -24.15 -11.27
N VAL A 208 -29.67 -25.12 -12.00
CA VAL A 208 -31.12 -25.29 -12.16
C VAL A 208 -31.61 -26.25 -11.07
N GLU A 209 -32.27 -25.72 -10.05
CA GLU A 209 -32.87 -26.50 -8.97
C GLU A 209 -34.13 -27.25 -9.44
N ARG A 210 -34.89 -26.64 -10.35
CA ARG A 210 -36.16 -27.17 -10.86
C ARG A 210 -36.45 -26.68 -12.27
N GLY A 211 -37.05 -27.56 -13.05
CA GLY A 211 -37.47 -27.29 -14.43
C GLY A 211 -36.46 -27.80 -15.45
N GLU A 212 -36.84 -27.77 -16.72
CA GLU A 212 -35.98 -28.24 -17.82
C GLU A 212 -35.43 -27.03 -18.56
N ALA A 213 -34.11 -26.83 -18.49
CA ALA A 213 -33.47 -25.68 -19.10
C ALA A 213 -33.52 -25.78 -20.63
N PRO A 214 -33.94 -24.71 -21.35
CA PRO A 214 -34.01 -24.73 -22.81
C PRO A 214 -32.62 -24.58 -23.48
N TRP A 215 -31.54 -24.55 -22.69
CA TRP A 215 -30.17 -24.23 -23.13
C TRP A 215 -29.29 -25.47 -23.40
N ALA A 216 -29.86 -26.68 -23.39
CA ALA A 216 -29.12 -27.94 -23.38
C ALA A 216 -28.53 -28.36 -24.75
N ASP A 217 -29.11 -27.90 -25.87
CA ASP A 217 -28.85 -28.46 -27.21
C ASP A 217 -27.66 -27.82 -27.97
N GLY A 218 -26.74 -27.13 -27.27
CA GLY A 218 -25.48 -26.66 -27.86
C GLY A 218 -25.59 -25.52 -28.89
N GLU A 219 -26.80 -25.10 -29.28
CA GLU A 219 -27.01 -23.85 -30.02
C GLU A 219 -26.89 -22.66 -29.08
N GLY A 220 -25.66 -22.18 -28.90
CA GLY A 220 -25.36 -20.75 -28.68
C GLY A 220 -26.20 -20.00 -27.65
N SER A 221 -26.65 -20.65 -26.56
CA SER A 221 -27.42 -19.98 -25.53
C SER A 221 -26.53 -18.95 -24.84
N LYS A 222 -26.99 -17.71 -24.83
CA LYS A 222 -26.28 -16.58 -24.24
C LYS A 222 -27.01 -16.08 -23.01
N VAL A 223 -26.25 -15.51 -22.11
CA VAL A 223 -26.75 -14.67 -21.03
C VAL A 223 -26.16 -13.28 -21.18
N THR A 224 -26.96 -12.28 -20.87
CA THR A 224 -26.52 -10.89 -20.81
C THR A 224 -26.28 -10.54 -19.34
N LEU A 225 -25.02 -10.32 -18.98
CA LEU A 225 -24.65 -9.83 -17.66
C LEU A 225 -24.53 -8.31 -17.72
N SER A 226 -25.20 -7.62 -16.81
CA SER A 226 -25.00 -6.19 -16.56
C SER A 226 -24.52 -5.96 -15.14
N GLY A 227 -23.67 -4.97 -14.98
CA GLY A 227 -23.13 -4.55 -13.70
C GLY A 227 -22.11 -3.45 -13.87
N THR A 228 -21.14 -3.40 -12.98
CA THR A 228 -20.08 -2.38 -13.06
C THR A 228 -18.69 -2.99 -13.10
N VAL A 229 -17.79 -2.35 -13.84
CA VAL A 229 -16.37 -2.67 -13.86
C VAL A 229 -15.60 -1.48 -13.34
N GLU A 230 -14.67 -1.72 -12.43
CA GLU A 230 -13.68 -0.72 -12.04
C GLU A 230 -12.73 -0.49 -13.20
N ASP A 231 -12.59 0.76 -13.65
CA ASP A 231 -11.57 1.08 -14.63
C ASP A 231 -10.19 0.98 -13.97
N ALA A 232 -9.37 0.05 -14.44
CA ALA A 232 -8.01 -0.13 -13.97
C ALA A 232 -7.14 1.12 -14.20
N ALA A 233 -7.39 1.86 -15.29
CA ALA A 233 -6.74 3.15 -15.55
C ALA A 233 -7.28 4.26 -14.62
N ALA A 234 -8.48 4.06 -14.07
CA ALA A 234 -9.05 4.94 -13.07
C ALA A 234 -8.65 4.60 -11.63
N LYS A 235 -7.81 3.59 -11.37
CA LYS A 235 -7.22 3.42 -10.05
C LYS A 235 -6.27 4.58 -9.79
N ASP A 236 -6.65 5.44 -8.86
CA ASP A 236 -5.83 6.56 -8.41
C ASP A 236 -4.78 6.06 -7.43
N GLU A 237 -3.90 5.19 -7.90
CA GLU A 237 -2.84 4.57 -7.10
C GLU A 237 -1.49 4.84 -7.75
N ALA A 238 -0.45 4.95 -6.93
CA ALA A 238 0.90 5.05 -7.45
C ALA A 238 1.27 3.72 -8.11
N ALA A 239 1.96 3.79 -9.25
CA ALA A 239 2.38 2.58 -9.94
C ALA A 239 3.33 1.76 -9.06
N ARG A 240 3.03 0.47 -8.91
CA ARG A 240 3.92 -0.48 -8.24
C ARG A 240 5.26 -0.54 -8.99
N ARG A 241 6.35 -0.30 -8.27
CA ARG A 241 7.73 -0.36 -8.78
C ARG A 241 8.39 -1.64 -8.30
N TRP A 242 9.19 -2.27 -9.15
CA TRP A 242 9.91 -3.49 -8.82
C TRP A 242 11.39 -3.19 -8.58
N LEU A 243 11.91 -3.65 -7.45
CA LEU A 243 13.33 -3.61 -7.12
C LEU A 243 13.88 -5.04 -7.13
N ASP A 244 14.90 -5.31 -7.93
CA ASP A 244 15.61 -6.58 -7.94
C ASP A 244 16.73 -6.56 -6.89
N VAL A 245 16.68 -7.47 -5.93
CA VAL A 245 17.57 -7.52 -4.77
C VAL A 245 18.25 -8.88 -4.70
N ALA A 246 19.59 -8.88 -4.68
CA ALA A 246 20.37 -10.08 -4.43
C ALA A 246 20.38 -10.42 -2.93
N SER A 247 20.56 -11.71 -2.61
CA SER A 247 20.73 -12.13 -1.22
C SER A 247 22.01 -11.51 -0.62
N THR A 248 21.87 -10.94 0.57
CA THR A 248 22.95 -10.37 1.37
C THR A 248 23.61 -11.38 2.30
N GLY A 249 22.95 -12.51 2.55
CA GLY A 249 23.42 -13.55 3.45
C GLY A 249 22.62 -14.83 3.29
N THR A 250 23.29 -15.96 3.49
CA THR A 250 22.66 -17.28 3.47
C THR A 250 23.04 -18.00 4.75
N VAL A 251 22.04 -18.42 5.53
CA VAL A 251 22.24 -19.03 6.86
C VAL A 251 21.49 -20.36 6.90
N GLN A 252 22.16 -21.42 7.35
CA GLN A 252 21.49 -22.69 7.61
C GLN A 252 20.58 -22.54 8.83
N SER A 253 19.31 -22.88 8.69
CA SER A 253 18.27 -22.63 9.68
C SER A 253 17.35 -23.84 9.77
N GLY A 254 17.47 -24.59 10.87
CA GLY A 254 16.75 -25.87 11.04
C GLY A 254 17.15 -26.89 9.96
N GLN A 255 16.15 -27.40 9.23
CA GLN A 255 16.35 -28.32 8.09
C GLN A 255 16.48 -27.60 6.74
N GLY A 256 16.46 -26.27 6.74
CA GLY A 256 16.42 -25.44 5.55
C GLY A 256 17.47 -24.34 5.54
N VAL A 257 17.27 -23.39 4.64
CA VAL A 257 18.17 -22.27 4.38
C VAL A 257 17.40 -20.97 4.40
N ASP A 258 17.91 -20.01 5.18
CA ASP A 258 17.43 -18.63 5.20
C ASP A 258 18.28 -17.79 4.23
N TYR A 259 17.61 -17.07 3.34
CA TYR A 259 18.21 -16.08 2.46
C TYR A 259 17.76 -14.68 2.92
N ASP A 260 18.72 -13.86 3.35
CA ASP A 260 18.48 -12.52 3.88
C ASP A 260 18.65 -11.44 2.82
N TYR A 261 17.73 -10.49 2.75
CA TYR A 261 17.71 -9.39 1.80
C TYR A 261 17.62 -8.06 2.53
N ARG A 262 18.52 -7.12 2.21
CA ARG A 262 18.47 -5.74 2.72
C ARG A 262 18.12 -4.78 1.59
N LEU A 263 17.04 -4.03 1.77
CA LEU A 263 16.62 -2.97 0.87
C LEU A 263 17.48 -1.71 1.09
N PRO A 264 17.59 -0.83 0.08
CA PRO A 264 18.36 0.42 0.21
C PRO A 264 17.75 1.42 1.22
N ALA A 265 16.47 1.24 1.56
CA ALA A 265 15.75 1.97 2.59
C ALA A 265 14.56 1.14 3.08
N ALA A 266 13.91 1.57 4.16
CA ALA A 266 12.64 0.98 4.57
C ALA A 266 11.52 1.43 3.62
N LEU A 267 11.19 0.59 2.63
CA LEU A 267 10.25 0.87 1.55
C LEU A 267 8.85 0.31 1.86
N PRO A 268 7.76 0.95 1.39
CA PRO A 268 6.39 0.45 1.50
C PRO A 268 6.19 -0.75 0.56
N VAL A 269 6.57 -1.93 1.03
CA VAL A 269 6.50 -3.19 0.27
C VAL A 269 5.05 -3.66 0.21
N THR A 270 4.58 -3.99 -1.00
CA THR A 270 3.23 -4.48 -1.28
C THR A 270 3.21 -5.82 -1.99
N ALA A 271 4.34 -6.28 -2.53
CA ALA A 271 4.42 -7.55 -3.23
C ALA A 271 5.83 -8.13 -3.28
N LEU A 272 5.92 -9.45 -3.40
CA LEU A 272 7.17 -10.19 -3.54
C LEU A 272 7.09 -11.13 -4.74
N ARG A 273 8.20 -11.23 -5.48
CA ARG A 273 8.45 -12.22 -6.52
C ARG A 273 9.84 -12.79 -6.31
N VAL A 274 10.04 -14.03 -6.72
CA VAL A 274 11.35 -14.68 -6.60
C VAL A 274 11.79 -15.15 -7.96
N ARG A 275 13.05 -14.88 -8.29
CA ARG A 275 13.71 -15.37 -9.50
C ARG A 275 14.79 -16.35 -9.07
N LEU A 276 14.58 -17.62 -9.40
CA LEU A 276 15.53 -18.70 -9.10
C LEU A 276 16.81 -18.52 -9.91
N GLY A 277 17.92 -19.02 -9.33
CA GLY A 277 19.20 -19.14 -10.03
C GLY A 277 19.19 -20.26 -11.06
N LYS A 278 20.34 -20.53 -11.67
CA LYS A 278 20.46 -21.60 -12.66
C LYS A 278 20.46 -22.96 -11.97
N GLY A 279 19.62 -23.88 -12.45
CA GLY A 279 19.64 -25.29 -12.04
C GLY A 279 18.57 -25.70 -11.03
N ASP A 280 17.74 -24.77 -10.55
CA ASP A 280 16.57 -25.06 -9.72
C ASP A 280 15.29 -24.82 -10.53
N THR A 281 14.39 -25.82 -10.56
CA THR A 281 13.15 -25.80 -11.35
C THR A 281 11.89 -25.68 -10.51
N VAL A 282 12.01 -25.77 -9.20
CA VAL A 282 10.92 -25.51 -8.27
C VAL A 282 11.50 -25.18 -6.91
N ALA A 283 10.91 -24.20 -6.23
CA ALA A 283 11.25 -23.89 -4.84
C ALA A 283 10.00 -23.41 -4.10
N ARG A 284 9.93 -23.71 -2.81
CA ARG A 284 8.93 -23.14 -1.90
C ARG A 284 9.66 -22.26 -0.89
N PHE A 285 9.16 -21.05 -0.71
CA PHE A 285 9.70 -20.12 0.27
C PHE A 285 8.62 -19.64 1.22
N ASP A 286 8.98 -19.52 2.49
CA ASP A 286 8.23 -18.75 3.46
C ASP A 286 8.88 -17.36 3.55
N ALA A 287 8.11 -16.33 3.22
CA ALA A 287 8.56 -14.94 3.21
C ALA A 287 8.28 -14.28 4.56
N ILE A 288 9.31 -13.65 5.13
CA ILE A 288 9.29 -13.05 6.46
C ILE A 288 9.83 -11.63 6.37
N ALA A 289 9.15 -10.64 6.94
CA ALA A 289 9.73 -9.33 7.20
C ALA A 289 10.47 -9.36 8.52
N VAL A 290 11.76 -9.00 8.51
CA VAL A 290 12.59 -9.04 9.71
C VAL A 290 12.55 -7.67 10.38
N GLU A 291 12.11 -7.63 11.64
CA GLU A 291 12.10 -6.44 12.48
C GLU A 291 13.05 -6.65 13.66
N GLY A 292 14.16 -5.91 13.71
CA GLY A 292 15.17 -6.09 14.74
C GLY A 292 15.85 -7.47 14.66
N SER A 293 16.41 -7.92 15.78
CA SER A 293 17.17 -9.18 15.84
C SER A 293 16.34 -10.42 16.20
N MET A 294 15.10 -10.24 16.68
CA MET A 294 14.32 -11.33 17.32
C MET A 294 12.87 -11.43 16.86
N SER A 295 12.36 -10.50 16.04
CA SER A 295 10.96 -10.51 15.56
C SER A 295 10.89 -10.59 14.04
N GLY A 296 9.95 -11.41 13.55
CA GLY A 296 9.65 -11.52 12.13
C GLY A 296 8.14 -11.58 11.91
N GLU A 297 7.64 -10.80 10.94
CA GLU A 297 6.26 -10.86 10.46
C GLU A 297 6.19 -11.87 9.31
N GLN A 298 5.35 -12.91 9.43
CA GLN A 298 5.09 -13.84 8.34
C GLN A 298 4.29 -13.12 7.24
N LEU A 299 4.86 -13.01 6.04
CA LEU A 299 4.22 -12.35 4.90
C LEU A 299 3.42 -13.33 4.02
N GLY A 300 3.80 -14.60 4.02
CA GLY A 300 3.13 -15.66 3.27
C GLY A 300 4.10 -16.66 2.69
N THR A 301 3.60 -17.51 1.80
CA THR A 301 4.41 -18.53 1.12
C THR A 301 4.39 -18.30 -0.40
N LEU A 302 5.56 -18.40 -1.03
CA LEU A 302 5.75 -18.45 -2.47
C LEU A 302 6.07 -19.87 -2.92
N VAL A 303 5.40 -20.34 -3.98
CA VAL A 303 5.83 -21.54 -4.73
C VAL A 303 6.24 -21.07 -6.11
N VAL A 304 7.49 -21.30 -6.46
CA VAL A 304 8.14 -20.69 -7.61
C VAL A 304 8.55 -21.78 -8.56
N THR A 305 8.12 -21.68 -9.81
CA THR A 305 8.60 -22.48 -10.93
C THR A 305 9.20 -21.53 -11.97
N PRO A 306 10.20 -21.97 -12.76
CA PRO A 306 10.73 -21.18 -13.86
C PRO A 306 9.59 -20.74 -14.77
N PRO A 307 9.47 -19.44 -15.05
CA PRO A 307 8.41 -18.95 -15.92
C PRO A 307 8.55 -19.58 -17.32
N ARG A 308 7.43 -20.03 -17.91
CA ARG A 308 7.37 -20.28 -19.37
C ARG A 308 7.36 -18.96 -20.14
N ASP A 309 6.76 -17.92 -19.55
CA ASP A 309 6.80 -16.53 -19.99
C ASP A 309 6.82 -15.58 -18.76
N SER A 310 7.45 -14.42 -18.90
CA SER A 310 7.66 -13.43 -17.83
C SER A 310 6.37 -12.80 -17.27
N ALA A 311 5.27 -12.90 -18.02
CA ALA A 311 3.95 -12.37 -17.64
C ALA A 311 3.18 -13.27 -16.65
N ASP A 312 3.55 -14.54 -16.51
CA ASP A 312 2.80 -15.53 -15.71
C ASP A 312 3.25 -15.63 -14.24
N ALA A 313 4.26 -14.85 -13.84
CA ALA A 313 4.73 -14.84 -12.45
C ALA A 313 3.76 -14.03 -11.55
N HIS A 314 2.80 -14.73 -10.94
CA HIS A 314 1.94 -14.17 -9.90
C HIS A 314 2.78 -13.76 -8.69
N PRO A 315 2.74 -12.48 -8.29
CA PRO A 315 3.40 -12.06 -7.06
C PRO A 315 2.68 -12.60 -5.83
N LEU A 316 3.40 -12.77 -4.74
CA LEU A 316 2.80 -12.79 -3.41
C LEU A 316 2.45 -11.35 -3.04
N ASP A 317 1.17 -10.98 -3.07
CA ASP A 317 0.72 -9.69 -2.55
C ASP A 317 0.73 -9.73 -1.01
N VAL A 318 1.25 -8.67 -0.40
CA VAL A 318 1.43 -8.55 1.05
C VAL A 318 0.81 -7.26 1.55
N ALA A 319 0.42 -7.22 2.83
CA ALA A 319 -0.06 -5.98 3.45
C ALA A 319 1.01 -4.89 3.33
N ALA A 320 0.61 -3.68 2.94
CA ALA A 320 1.53 -2.56 2.75
C ALA A 320 2.24 -2.21 4.07
N GLY A 321 3.58 -2.15 4.05
CA GLY A 321 4.37 -1.85 5.24
C GLY A 321 5.79 -1.42 4.91
N ARG A 322 6.36 -0.50 5.72
CA ARG A 322 7.75 -0.02 5.56
C ARG A 322 8.75 -1.08 6.03
N ARG A 323 9.27 -1.85 5.09
CA ARG A 323 10.20 -2.97 5.36
C ARG A 323 11.58 -2.65 4.80
N GLU A 324 12.62 -2.98 5.56
CA GLU A 324 14.02 -2.83 5.13
C GLU A 324 14.73 -4.18 5.01
N MET A 325 14.36 -5.13 5.86
CA MET A 325 14.93 -6.47 5.84
C MET A 325 13.83 -7.49 5.57
N LEU A 326 14.10 -8.36 4.60
CA LEU A 326 13.23 -9.46 4.21
C LEU A 326 14.04 -10.75 4.26
N ARG A 327 13.40 -11.86 4.61
CA ARG A 327 13.99 -13.19 4.63
C ARG A 327 13.11 -14.14 3.85
N LEU A 328 13.73 -14.99 3.04
CA LEU A 328 13.10 -16.16 2.46
C LEU A 328 13.66 -17.41 3.14
N HIS A 329 12.79 -18.17 3.81
CA HIS A 329 13.14 -19.49 4.33
C HIS A 329 12.76 -20.56 3.30
N SER A 330 13.69 -21.44 2.93
CA SER A 330 13.42 -22.61 2.10
C SER A 330 13.80 -23.88 2.84
N ALA A 331 12.87 -24.82 2.99
CA ALA A 331 13.15 -26.13 3.57
C ALA A 331 14.10 -26.99 2.69
N THR A 332 14.19 -26.68 1.39
CA THR A 332 15.11 -27.34 0.47
C THR A 332 16.25 -26.39 0.10
N PRO A 333 17.51 -26.74 0.38
CA PRO A 333 18.66 -25.93 -0.04
C PRO A 333 18.69 -25.75 -1.56
N LEU A 334 18.82 -24.52 -2.02
CA LEU A 334 19.01 -24.20 -3.44
C LEU A 334 20.48 -24.24 -3.83
N ARG A 335 20.74 -24.44 -5.13
CA ARG A 335 22.09 -24.43 -5.68
C ARG A 335 22.70 -23.04 -5.69
N GLU A 336 21.87 -22.04 -5.98
CA GLU A 336 22.24 -20.63 -6.02
C GLU A 336 21.25 -19.80 -5.19
N PRO A 337 21.70 -18.78 -4.45
CA PRO A 337 20.81 -17.86 -3.76
C PRO A 337 19.85 -17.18 -4.76
N PRO A 338 18.53 -17.19 -4.50
CA PRO A 338 17.58 -16.61 -5.43
C PRO A 338 17.59 -15.07 -5.36
N HIS A 339 17.19 -14.42 -6.45
CA HIS A 339 16.94 -12.99 -6.48
C HIS A 339 15.52 -12.69 -5.99
N LEU A 340 15.39 -11.70 -5.12
CA LEU A 340 14.11 -11.22 -4.64
C LEU A 340 13.71 -9.95 -5.39
N LEU A 341 12.59 -10.04 -6.11
CA LEU A 341 11.95 -8.92 -6.77
C LEU A 341 10.92 -8.34 -5.78
N VAL A 342 11.19 -7.15 -5.27
CA VAL A 342 10.36 -6.47 -4.26
C VAL A 342 9.50 -5.42 -4.94
N GLY A 343 8.19 -5.66 -4.95
CA GLY A 343 7.19 -4.72 -5.40
C GLY A 343 6.87 -3.73 -4.28
N TRP A 344 7.10 -2.44 -4.52
CA TRP A 344 6.80 -1.37 -3.58
C TRP A 344 6.01 -0.27 -4.27
N GLN A 345 5.20 0.46 -3.49
CA GLN A 345 4.34 1.50 -4.01
C GLN A 345 4.67 2.83 -3.33
N PRO A 346 5.14 3.86 -4.08
CA PRO A 346 5.49 5.15 -3.49
C PRO A 346 4.32 5.79 -2.73
N ASP A 347 4.62 6.30 -1.53
CA ASP A 347 3.73 7.20 -0.81
C ASP A 347 3.61 8.51 -1.60
N ARG A 348 2.41 9.09 -1.58
CA ARG A 348 2.11 10.33 -2.29
C ARG A 348 1.81 11.43 -1.28
N ILE A 349 2.46 12.58 -1.47
CA ILE A 349 2.20 13.79 -0.70
C ILE A 349 1.41 14.75 -1.58
N VAL A 350 0.26 15.21 -1.10
CA VAL A 350 -0.53 16.25 -1.75
C VAL A 350 -0.33 17.57 -1.02
N PHE A 351 -0.25 18.67 -1.76
CA PHE A 351 -0.15 20.01 -1.19
C PHE A 351 -0.99 21.04 -1.96
N LEU A 352 -1.41 22.09 -1.26
CA LEU A 352 -2.05 23.26 -1.85
C LEU A 352 -0.97 24.32 -2.13
N PRO A 353 -0.95 24.93 -3.32
CA PRO A 353 0.05 25.93 -3.67
C PRO A 353 -0.24 27.27 -2.97
N GLU A 354 0.25 27.39 -1.75
CA GLU A 354 0.24 28.64 -0.98
C GLU A 354 1.61 29.34 -1.09
N GLY A 355 1.64 30.66 -1.14
CA GLY A 355 2.89 31.41 -1.30
C GLY A 355 3.48 31.38 -2.71
N ASP A 356 4.79 31.65 -2.80
CA ASP A 356 5.48 31.85 -4.08
C ASP A 356 6.29 30.60 -4.46
N ALA A 357 6.23 30.19 -5.74
CA ALA A 357 7.14 29.19 -6.31
C ALA A 357 8.59 29.73 -6.36
N PRO A 358 9.62 28.85 -6.39
CA PRO A 358 9.58 27.39 -6.49
C PRO A 358 9.28 26.68 -5.16
N TYR A 359 8.58 25.55 -5.26
CA TYR A 359 8.31 24.69 -4.11
C TYR A 359 9.39 23.61 -3.96
N ARG A 360 9.63 23.16 -2.73
CA ARG A 360 10.56 22.07 -2.42
C ARG A 360 9.94 21.08 -1.44
N LEU A 361 10.21 19.79 -1.64
CA LEU A 361 9.89 18.73 -0.69
C LEU A 361 11.10 18.53 0.24
N LEU A 362 10.95 18.81 1.52
CA LEU A 362 11.98 18.58 2.54
C LEU A 362 11.69 17.26 3.24
N VAL A 363 12.75 16.47 3.50
CA VAL A 363 12.62 15.12 4.06
C VAL A 363 13.66 14.91 5.16
N GLY A 364 13.21 14.30 6.25
CA GLY A 364 14.07 13.79 7.31
C GLY A 364 14.40 14.87 8.33
N SER A 365 13.72 14.87 9.46
CA SER A 365 14.03 15.77 10.58
C SER A 365 13.76 15.08 11.91
N HIS A 366 14.63 15.32 12.89
CA HIS A 366 14.45 14.79 14.23
C HIS A 366 13.26 15.42 14.93
N SER A 367 13.19 16.76 14.90
CA SER A 367 12.24 17.58 15.66
C SER A 367 11.14 18.17 14.79
N ALA A 368 11.41 18.46 13.51
CA ALA A 368 10.40 19.06 12.65
C ALA A 368 9.34 18.03 12.28
N ARG A 369 8.08 18.41 12.44
CA ARG A 369 6.93 17.65 11.93
C ARG A 369 6.02 18.58 11.16
N ARG A 370 5.40 18.01 10.14
CA ARG A 370 4.30 18.60 9.41
C ARG A 370 3.11 18.79 10.36
N PRO A 371 2.53 20.00 10.45
CA PRO A 371 1.24 20.20 11.08
C PRO A 371 0.16 19.26 10.53
N ALA A 372 -0.80 18.90 11.36
CA ALA A 372 -1.95 18.08 10.97
C ALA A 372 -3.00 18.92 10.23
N TRP A 373 -2.67 19.42 9.04
CA TRP A 373 -3.63 20.12 8.20
C TRP A 373 -4.76 19.18 7.76
N PRO A 374 -6.02 19.65 7.68
CA PRO A 374 -7.16 18.88 7.16
C PRO A 374 -7.11 18.78 5.63
N ILE A 375 -5.98 18.29 5.10
CA ILE A 375 -5.74 18.23 3.66
C ILE A 375 -6.72 17.28 2.97
N ALA A 376 -7.12 16.20 3.65
CA ALA A 376 -8.09 15.25 3.13
C ALA A 376 -9.45 15.93 2.86
N ASP A 377 -9.91 16.78 3.77
CA ASP A 377 -11.14 17.54 3.62
C ASP A 377 -11.03 18.58 2.51
N ALA A 378 -9.89 19.27 2.40
CA ALA A 378 -9.63 20.22 1.32
C ALA A 378 -9.64 19.55 -0.06
N ILE A 379 -9.00 18.38 -0.21
CA ILE A 379 -9.03 17.61 -1.46
C ILE A 379 -10.43 17.06 -1.75
N ALA A 380 -11.17 16.61 -0.74
CA ALA A 380 -12.55 16.17 -0.91
C ALA A 380 -13.47 17.31 -1.38
N ALA A 381 -13.32 18.51 -0.82
CA ALA A 381 -14.05 19.71 -1.27
C ALA A 381 -13.70 20.08 -2.72
N LEU A 382 -12.41 20.08 -3.08
CA LEU A 382 -11.99 20.32 -4.46
C LEU A 382 -12.57 19.30 -5.44
N ARG A 383 -12.64 18.02 -5.06
CA ARG A 383 -13.24 16.96 -5.87
C ARG A 383 -14.76 17.15 -6.01
N LYS A 384 -15.44 17.61 -4.97
CA LYS A 384 -16.87 17.94 -5.04
C LYS A 384 -17.15 19.06 -6.04
N ASP A 385 -16.29 20.08 -6.06
CA ASP A 385 -16.45 21.24 -6.95
C ASP A 385 -16.03 20.93 -8.40
N ALA A 386 -14.99 20.11 -8.60
CA ALA A 386 -14.42 19.83 -9.92
C ALA A 386 -14.93 18.53 -10.58
N GLY A 387 -15.68 17.70 -9.84
CA GLY A 387 -16.24 16.43 -10.31
C GLY A 387 -15.46 15.19 -9.83
N PRO A 388 -16.09 14.00 -9.90
CA PRO A 388 -15.57 12.76 -9.32
C PRO A 388 -14.27 12.26 -9.96
N THR A 389 -14.01 12.65 -11.21
CA THR A 389 -12.81 12.27 -11.98
C THR A 389 -11.64 13.23 -11.76
N TRP A 390 -11.85 14.35 -11.07
CA TRP A 390 -10.80 15.33 -10.82
C TRP A 390 -9.71 14.75 -9.90
N ARG A 391 -8.45 15.03 -10.27
CA ARG A 391 -7.26 14.65 -9.52
C ARG A 391 -6.32 15.85 -9.40
N PRO A 392 -5.51 15.93 -8.31
CA PRO A 392 -4.41 16.88 -8.23
C PRO A 392 -3.44 16.72 -9.39
N ALA A 393 -2.82 17.81 -9.83
CA ALA A 393 -1.81 17.75 -10.89
C ALA A 393 -0.52 17.09 -10.36
N GLN A 394 0.15 16.28 -11.18
CA GLN A 394 1.38 15.60 -10.76
C GLN A 394 2.55 16.59 -10.72
N ALA A 395 3.21 16.70 -9.56
CA ALA A 395 4.47 17.41 -9.38
C ALA A 395 5.63 16.41 -9.45
N THR A 396 6.69 16.75 -10.17
CA THR A 396 7.86 15.89 -10.32
C THR A 396 8.98 16.34 -9.38
N PRO A 397 9.50 15.45 -8.51
CA PRO A 397 10.67 15.77 -7.70
C PRO A 397 11.93 15.76 -8.57
N GLY A 398 12.73 16.81 -8.45
CA GLY A 398 14.04 16.93 -9.09
C GLY A 398 15.13 16.16 -8.34
N LYS A 399 16.40 16.43 -8.66
CA LYS A 399 17.54 15.80 -7.98
C LYS A 399 17.60 16.20 -6.51
N VAL A 400 17.92 15.23 -5.66
CA VAL A 400 18.14 15.44 -4.23
C VAL A 400 19.24 16.48 -3.98
N GLN A 401 19.00 17.37 -3.03
CA GLN A 401 19.95 18.36 -2.52
C GLN A 401 20.15 18.09 -1.04
N GLU A 402 21.40 17.91 -0.63
CA GLU A 402 21.72 17.75 0.79
C GLU A 402 21.60 19.11 1.51
N LEU A 403 20.88 19.12 2.64
CA LEU A 403 20.77 20.26 3.54
C LEU A 403 21.65 20.01 4.77
N ALA A 404 21.05 19.61 5.90
CA ALA A 404 21.81 19.26 7.10
C ALA A 404 22.21 17.76 7.15
N GLY A 405 21.83 16.97 6.13
CA GLY A 405 22.22 15.57 6.00
C GLY A 405 21.83 14.74 7.23
N ARG A 406 22.68 13.78 7.61
CA ARG A 406 22.41 12.89 8.75
C ARG A 406 22.27 13.63 10.09
N LYS A 407 22.91 14.80 10.25
CA LYS A 407 22.82 15.61 11.48
C LYS A 407 21.40 16.08 11.78
N ALA A 408 20.55 16.22 10.75
CA ALA A 408 19.15 16.58 10.94
C ALA A 408 18.32 15.49 11.64
N LEU A 409 18.81 14.24 11.64
CA LEU A 409 18.11 13.08 12.19
C LEU A 409 18.50 12.80 13.65
N ASP A 410 19.66 13.32 14.07
CA ASP A 410 20.15 13.19 15.43
C ASP A 410 19.32 14.06 16.40
N PRO A 411 19.19 13.64 17.68
CA PRO A 411 18.62 14.51 18.70
C PRO A 411 19.36 15.84 18.69
N ALA A 412 18.61 16.95 18.70
CA ALA A 412 19.22 18.27 18.85
C ALA A 412 20.12 18.22 20.09
N GLU A 413 21.39 18.59 19.93
CA GLU A 413 22.35 18.60 21.05
C GLU A 413 21.69 19.32 22.22
N ALA A 414 21.54 18.60 23.34
CA ALA A 414 20.90 19.14 24.52
C ALA A 414 21.58 20.48 24.85
N PRO A 415 20.83 21.57 25.09
CA PRO A 415 21.43 22.86 25.34
C PRO A 415 22.46 22.70 26.45
N PHE A 416 23.71 23.05 26.15
CA PHE A 416 24.84 22.92 27.07
C PHE A 416 24.40 23.38 28.46
N ASP A 417 24.46 22.49 29.45
CA ASP A 417 23.95 22.73 30.78
C ASP A 417 24.88 23.70 31.53
N TRP A 418 24.68 24.99 31.31
CA TRP A 418 25.41 26.08 31.97
C TRP A 418 25.21 26.09 33.48
N THR A 419 24.21 25.38 34.03
CA THR A 419 23.99 25.31 35.47
C THR A 419 25.11 24.55 36.18
N ARG A 420 25.70 23.53 35.52
CA ARG A 420 26.85 22.81 36.05
C ARG A 420 28.08 23.69 36.29
N PRO A 421 28.65 24.39 35.28
CA PRO A 421 29.78 25.27 35.50
C PRO A 421 29.42 26.45 36.44
N LEU A 422 28.19 26.97 36.37
CA LEU A 422 27.75 28.03 37.29
C LEU A 422 27.75 27.56 38.75
N LEU A 423 27.29 26.34 39.01
CA LEU A 423 27.29 25.75 40.34
C LEU A 423 28.72 25.56 40.86
N TRP A 424 29.65 25.11 40.02
CA TRP A 424 31.07 25.03 40.38
C TRP A 424 31.67 26.39 40.71
N VAL A 425 31.34 27.43 39.95
CA VAL A 425 31.78 28.80 40.24
C VAL A 425 31.24 29.28 41.59
N VAL A 426 29.96 29.06 41.88
CA VAL A 426 29.34 29.42 43.16
C VAL A 426 29.95 28.63 44.32
N LEU A 427 30.18 27.33 44.14
CA LEU A 427 30.78 26.46 45.14
C LEU A 427 32.21 26.88 45.48
N LEU A 428 33.04 27.15 44.45
CA LEU A 428 34.40 27.65 44.64
C LEU A 428 34.43 29.02 45.32
N LEU A 429 33.48 29.91 44.99
CA LEU A 429 33.33 31.20 45.66
C LEU A 429 33.00 31.01 47.15
N GLY A 430 32.06 30.11 47.48
CA GLY A 430 31.72 29.77 48.86
C GLY A 430 32.91 29.20 49.63
N ALA A 431 33.65 28.26 49.03
CA ALA A 431 34.85 27.70 49.63
C ALA A 431 35.94 28.76 49.87
N ALA A 432 36.14 29.69 48.93
CA ALA A 432 37.08 30.79 49.06
C ALA A 432 36.72 31.73 50.23
N VAL A 433 35.43 32.02 50.43
CA VAL A 433 34.94 32.82 51.58
C VAL A 433 35.24 32.12 52.90
N VAL A 434 34.97 30.82 53.00
CA VAL A 434 35.27 30.04 54.22
C VAL A 434 36.76 30.00 54.50
N ALA A 435 37.59 29.76 53.48
CA ALA A 435 39.05 29.76 53.60
C ALA A 435 39.59 31.13 54.05
N ALA A 436 39.05 32.23 53.52
CA ALA A 436 39.39 33.57 53.94
C ALA A 436 39.01 33.85 55.40
N MET A 437 37.85 33.38 55.85
CA MET A 437 37.43 33.48 57.26
C MET A 437 38.36 32.70 58.19
N ALA A 438 38.70 31.46 57.82
CA ALA A 438 39.63 30.64 58.60
C ALA A 438 41.02 31.30 58.70
N ALA A 439 41.54 31.84 57.59
CA ALA A 439 42.80 32.57 57.58
C ALA A 439 42.75 33.88 58.40
N SER A 440 41.61 34.56 58.42
CA SER A 440 41.39 35.76 59.25
C SER A 440 41.41 35.44 60.74
N LEU A 441 40.86 34.29 61.16
CA LEU A 441 40.86 33.85 62.56
C LEU A 441 42.24 33.37 63.04
N LEU A 442 43.03 32.80 62.13
CA LEU A 442 44.42 32.37 62.41
C LEU A 442 45.41 33.54 62.48
N ARG A 443 45.06 34.73 61.95
CA ARG A 443 45.84 35.95 62.13
C ARG A 443 45.59 36.54 63.52
N LYS A 444 46.32 36.04 64.53
CA LYS A 444 46.45 36.73 65.82
C LYS A 444 47.04 38.14 65.61
N PRO A 445 46.56 39.17 66.33
CA PRO A 445 47.22 40.46 66.35
C PRO A 445 48.62 40.30 66.96
N LYS A 446 49.62 40.87 66.28
CA LYS A 446 50.97 41.02 66.83
C LYS A 446 50.85 42.01 68.00
N ALA A 447 51.28 41.59 69.19
CA ALA A 447 51.44 42.45 70.36
C ALA A 447 52.41 43.59 70.07
#